data_AF-K0JP90-F1
#
_entry.id   AF-K0JP90-F1
#
_cell.length_a   1.000
_cell.length_b   1.000
_cell.length_c   1.000
_cell.angle_alpha   90.00
_cell.angle_beta   90.00
_cell.angle_gamma   90.00
#
_symmetry.space_group_name_H-M   'P 1'
#
loop_
_entity.id
_entity.type
_entity.pdbx_description
1 polymer ?
#
loop_
_entity_poly.entity_id
_entity_poly.type
_entity_poly.pdbx_seq_one_letter_code
_entity_poly.pdbx_strand_id
1 'polypeptide(L)' 'MNFSYAAERGLVNDVIDPAKTRPVLIRALEVLRSKHADLPLRKHGNPPL' A
#
# COMPACT_ATOMS: atom_id res chain seq x y z
N MET A 1 13.10 -13.18 11.89
CA MET A 1 12.97 -12.58 10.54
C MET A 1 12.87 -11.07 10.75
N ASN A 2 13.84 -10.29 10.30
CA ASN A 2 13.92 -8.85 10.55
C ASN A 2 13.39 -8.08 9.34
N PHE A 3 12.57 -7.06 9.58
CA PHE A 3 11.95 -6.16 8.60
C PHE A 3 12.97 -5.34 7.77
N SER A 4 14.23 -5.28 8.22
CA SER A 4 15.33 -4.56 7.57
C SER A 4 15.49 -4.94 6.09
N TYR A 5 15.41 -6.22 5.73
CA TYR A 5 15.51 -6.67 4.33
C TYR A 5 14.44 -6.07 3.43
N ALA A 6 13.21 -5.91 3.94
CA ALA A 6 12.09 -5.39 3.19
C ALA A 6 12.13 -3.86 3.10
N ALA A 7 12.60 -3.19 4.16
CA ALA A 7 12.83 -1.75 4.18
C ALA A 7 13.97 -1.35 3.21
N GLU A 8 15.09 -2.06 3.23
CA GLU A 8 16.24 -1.81 2.34
C GLU A 8 15.90 -1.96 0.86
N ARG A 9 14.94 -2.84 0.52
CA ARG A 9 14.47 -3.05 -0.85
C ARG A 9 13.26 -2.18 -1.23
N GLY A 10 12.78 -1.32 -0.34
CA GLY A 10 11.59 -0.49 -0.56
C GLY A 10 10.30 -1.29 -0.75
N LEU A 11 10.27 -2.55 -0.29
CA LEU A 11 9.07 -3.40 -0.32
C LEU A 11 8.04 -2.97 0.74
N VAL A 12 8.53 -2.32 1.78
CA VAL A 12 7.72 -1.68 2.81
C VAL A 12 8.04 -0.19 2.79
N ASN A 13 7.00 0.65 2.82
CA ASN A 13 7.17 2.09 2.81
C ASN A 13 7.79 2.65 4.09
N ASP A 14 7.41 2.12 5.26
CA ASP A 14 7.90 2.59 6.55
C ASP A 14 7.74 1.52 7.65
N VAL A 15 8.64 1.52 8.64
CA VAL A 15 8.55 0.69 9.86
C VAL A 15 8.21 1.62 11.01
N ILE A 16 6.96 1.57 11.45
CA ILE A 16 6.41 2.52 12.43
C ILE A 16 6.19 1.89 13.80
N ASP A 17 6.15 2.74 14.83
CA ASP A 17 5.67 2.36 16.16
C ASP A 17 4.17 1.97 16.08
N PRO A 18 3.75 0.84 16.69
CA PRO A 18 2.35 0.43 16.72
C PRO A 18 1.37 1.53 17.15
N ALA A 19 1.75 2.39 18.10
CA ALA A 19 0.92 3.50 18.58
C ALA A 19 0.67 4.57 17.50
N LYS A 20 1.53 4.66 16.48
CA LYS A 20 1.42 5.62 15.36
C LYS A 20 0.57 5.08 14.21
N THR A 21 0.12 3.84 14.25
CA THR A 21 -0.64 3.21 13.14
C THR A 21 -1.86 4.04 12.72
N ARG A 22 -2.70 4.44 13.68
CA ARG A 22 -3.93 5.20 13.39
C ARG A 22 -3.68 6.54 12.69
N PRO A 23 -2.84 7.46 13.21
CA PRO A 23 -2.60 8.73 12.51
C PRO A 23 -1.93 8.55 11.15
N VAL A 24 -1.05 7.54 10.99
CA VAL A 24 -0.44 7.22 9.68
C VAL A 24 -1.49 6.78 8.66
N LEU A 25 -2.42 5.90 9.06
CA LEU A 25 -3.52 5.47 8.19
C LEU A 25 -4.44 6.61 7.78
N ILE A 26 -4.82 7.48 8.72
CA ILE A 26 -5.65 8.65 8.42
C ILE A 26 -4.98 9.50 7.33
N ARG A 27 -3.70 9.84 7.53
CA ARG A 27 -2.95 10.65 6.56
C ARG A 27 -2.81 9.97 5.20
N ALA A 28 -2.51 8.67 5.18
CA ALA A 28 -2.37 7.92 3.95
C ALA A 28 -3.68 7.89 3.14
N LEU A 29 -4.82 7.67 3.82
CA LEU A 29 -6.14 7.66 3.17
C LEU A 29 -6.54 9.03 2.66
N GLU A 30 -6.23 10.11 3.39
CA GLU A 30 -6.45 11.49 2.92
C GLU A 30 -5.73 11.76 1.60
N VAL A 31 -4.45 11.40 1.51
CA VAL A 31 -3.63 11.59 0.30
C VAL A 31 -4.12 10.71 -0.86
N LEU A 32 -4.55 9.48 -0.57
CA LEU A 32 -5.01 8.53 -1.59
C LEU A 32 -6.45 8.78 -2.07
N ARG A 33 -7.18 9.72 -1.45
CA ARG A 33 -8.61 9.96 -1.71
C ARG A 33 -8.93 10.22 -3.18
N SER A 34 -8.03 10.88 -3.91
CA SER A 34 -8.22 11.21 -5.32
C SER A 34 -7.44 10.29 -6.27
N LYS A 35 -6.88 9.18 -5.77
CA LYS A 35 -6.10 8.26 -6.61
C LYS A 35 -7.02 7.54 -7.59
N HIS A 36 -6.87 7.84 -8.87
CA HIS A 36 -7.46 7.11 -9.98
C HIS A 36 -6.34 6.49 -10.82
N ALA A 37 -6.53 5.25 -11.25
CA ALA A 37 -5.58 4.55 -12.11
C ALA A 37 -6.36 3.85 -13.22
N ASP A 38 -5.97 4.11 -14.47
CA ASP A 38 -6.58 3.49 -15.63
C ASP A 38 -6.19 2.02 -15.70
N LEU A 39 -7.18 1.18 -16.02
CA LEU A 39 -7.02 -0.25 -16.23
C LEU A 39 -7.07 -0.54 -17.74
N PRO A 40 -6.32 -1.54 -18.24
CA PRO A 40 -6.44 -1.97 -19.63
C PRO A 40 -7.88 -2.36 -19.98
N LEU A 41 -8.35 -1.96 -21.16
CA LEU A 41 -9.72 -2.25 -21.60
C LEU A 41 -9.91 -3.77 -21.79
N ARG A 42 -10.75 -4.38 -20.94
CA ARG A 42 -11.12 -5.81 -20.98
C ARG A 42 -12.57 -5.99 -20.56
N LYS A 43 -13.24 -7.05 -21.03
CA LYS A 43 -14.61 -7.38 -20.63
C LYS A 43 -14.71 -7.78 -19.15
N HIS A 44 -13.74 -8.55 -18.66
CA HIS A 44 -13.59 -8.94 -17.25
C HIS A 44 -12.12 -9.36 -17.00
N GLY A 45 -11.75 -9.48 -15.72
CA GLY A 45 -10.49 -10.13 -15.33
C GLY A 45 -10.54 -11.66 -15.53
N ASN A 46 -9.39 -12.32 -15.43
CA ASN A 46 -9.28 -13.78 -15.39
C ASN A 46 -8.58 -14.22 -14.10
N PRO A 47 -9.25 -14.13 -12.93
CA PRO A 47 -8.68 -14.66 -11.70
C PRO A 47 -8.56 -16.19 -11.81
N PRO A 48 -7.46 -16.80 -11.34
CA PRO A 48 -7.33 -18.25 -11.29
C PRO A 48 -8.43 -18.86 -10.41
N LEU A 49 -8.93 -20.03 -10.82
CA LEU A 49 -9.89 -20.86 -10.10
C LEU A 49 -9.18 -21.91 -9.25
#